data_AF-A0A9E3K6C3-F1
#
_entry.id   AF-A0A9E3K6C3-F1
#
_cell.length_a   1.000
_cell.length_b   1.000
_cell.length_c   1.000
_cell.angle_alpha   90.00
_cell.angle_beta   90.00
_cell.angle_gamma   90.00
#
_symmetry.space_group_name_H-M   'P 1'
#
loop_
_entity.id
_entity.type
_entity.pdbx_description
1 polymer ?
#
loop_
_entity_poly.entity_id
_entity_poly.type
_entity_poly.pdbx_seq_one_letter_code
_entity_poly.pdbx_strand_id
1 'polypeptide(L)'
;IGAFGGFLWVLVIAQLLHAASFGAHHSASVMTMQQWFAGPLQARGQALYISLAYGVGGTFGGLLMSLCWDRMGPQAVFYAAALLAGAGALASTLSTRWQLRV
;
A
#
# COMPACT_ATOMS: atom_id res chain seq x y z
N ILE A 1 5.07 15.03 -2.19
CA ILE A 1 4.95 15.56 -0.81
C ILE A 1 6.32 15.92 -0.23
N GLY A 2 7.27 14.99 -0.12
CA GLY A 2 8.60 15.25 0.48
C GLY A 2 9.35 16.49 -0.06
N ALA A 3 9.42 16.67 -1.38
CA ALA A 3 10.10 17.83 -1.98
C ALA A 3 9.25 19.13 -2.00
N PHE A 4 7.92 19.02 -1.89
CA PHE A 4 6.98 20.11 -2.20
C PHE A 4 6.00 20.38 -1.05
N GLY A 5 6.43 20.15 0.20
CA GLY A 5 5.60 20.26 1.40
C GLY A 5 5.01 21.66 1.64
N GLY A 6 5.61 22.71 1.09
CA GLY A 6 5.13 24.09 1.22
C GLY A 6 4.06 24.51 0.21
N PHE A 7 3.75 23.69 -0.80
CA PHE A 7 2.80 24.05 -1.87
C PHE A 7 1.46 23.34 -1.67
N LEU A 8 0.48 24.04 -1.08
CA LEU A 8 -0.83 23.47 -0.76
C LEU A 8 -1.50 22.76 -1.95
N TRP A 9 -1.46 23.36 -3.14
CA TRP A 9 -2.07 22.78 -4.34
C TRP A 9 -1.42 21.43 -4.71
N VAL A 10 -0.11 21.28 -4.53
CA VAL A 10 0.60 20.00 -4.75
C VAL A 10 0.13 18.96 -3.75
N LEU A 11 -0.05 19.36 -2.48
CA LEU A 11 -0.54 18.47 -1.44
C LEU A 11 -1.96 17.99 -1.70
N VAL A 12 -2.85 18.88 -2.16
CA VAL A 12 -4.22 18.52 -2.54
C VAL A 12 -4.22 17.49 -3.66
N ILE A 13 -3.47 17.75 -4.75
CA ILE A 13 -3.35 16.81 -5.87
C ILE A 13 -2.76 15.47 -5.38
N ALA A 14 -1.71 15.51 -4.57
CA ALA A 14 -1.09 14.31 -4.02
C ALA A 14 -2.08 13.48 -3.17
N GLN A 15 -2.91 14.12 -2.35
CA GLN A 15 -3.90 13.40 -1.55
C GLN A 15 -5.07 12.86 -2.38
N LEU A 16 -5.48 13.54 -3.44
CA LEU A 16 -6.46 13.00 -4.38
C LEU A 16 -5.92 11.75 -5.11
N LEU A 17 -4.68 11.81 -5.58
CA LEU A 17 -4.01 10.66 -6.20
C LEU A 17 -3.82 9.51 -5.20
N HIS A 18 -3.46 9.83 -3.96
CA HIS A 18 -3.35 8.85 -2.88
C HIS A 18 -4.69 8.17 -2.61
N ALA A 19 -5.78 8.94 -2.46
CA ALA A 19 -7.13 8.41 -2.23
C ALA A 19 -7.60 7.52 -3.39
N ALA A 20 -7.40 7.96 -4.63
CA ALA A 20 -7.75 7.19 -5.83
C ALA A 20 -6.95 5.88 -5.91
N SER A 21 -5.63 5.92 -5.68
CA SER A 21 -4.76 4.75 -5.74
C SER A 21 -5.06 3.77 -4.60
N PHE A 22 -5.33 4.27 -3.40
CA PHE A 22 -5.75 3.46 -2.25
C PHE A 22 -7.08 2.76 -2.54
N GLY A 23 -8.08 3.48 -3.07
CA GLY A 23 -9.37 2.91 -3.43
C GLY A 23 -9.24 1.79 -4.46
N ALA A 24 -8.49 2.03 -5.54
CA ALA A 24 -8.23 1.03 -6.58
C ALA A 24 -7.51 -0.21 -6.01
N HIS A 25 -6.45 -0.01 -5.23
CA HIS A 25 -5.71 -1.10 -4.59
C HIS A 25 -6.60 -1.90 -3.62
N HIS A 26 -7.35 -1.23 -2.76
CA HIS A 26 -8.21 -1.88 -1.77
C HIS A 26 -9.30 -2.72 -2.46
N SER A 27 -10.02 -2.13 -3.43
CA SER A 27 -11.06 -2.85 -4.18
C SER A 27 -10.51 -4.06 -4.92
N ALA A 28 -9.35 -3.91 -5.60
CA ALA A 28 -8.70 -5.03 -6.30
C ALA A 28 -8.30 -6.15 -5.32
N SER A 29 -7.63 -5.81 -4.21
CA SER A 29 -7.19 -6.79 -3.21
C SER A 29 -8.37 -7.54 -2.58
N VAL A 30 -9.46 -6.84 -2.24
CA VAL A 30 -10.67 -7.47 -1.69
C VAL A 30 -11.28 -8.42 -2.71
N MET A 31 -11.44 -8.00 -3.97
CA MET A 31 -12.00 -8.84 -5.03
C MET A 31 -11.13 -10.09 -5.29
N THR A 32 -9.80 -9.93 -5.35
CA THR A 32 -8.88 -11.06 -5.48
C THR A 32 -8.98 -12.02 -4.30
N MET A 33 -9.10 -11.52 -3.06
CA MET A 33 -9.26 -12.36 -1.89
C MET A 33 -10.58 -13.15 -1.92
N GLN A 34 -11.66 -12.55 -2.41
CA GLN A 34 -12.94 -13.24 -2.62
C GLN A 34 -12.87 -14.33 -3.68
N GLN A 35 -12.03 -14.15 -4.71
CA GLN A 35 -11.78 -15.17 -5.74
C GLN A 35 -10.93 -16.33 -5.22
N TRP A 36 -9.88 -16.04 -4.44
CA TRP A 36 -8.97 -17.06 -3.90
C TRP A 36 -9.59 -17.87 -2.77
N PHE A 37 -10.42 -17.26 -1.94
CA PHE A 37 -11.05 -17.91 -0.79
C PHE A 37 -12.58 -17.87 -0.92
N ALA A 38 -13.17 -18.98 -1.37
CA ALA A 38 -14.61 -19.12 -1.55
C ALA A 38 -15.29 -19.86 -0.38
N GLY A 39 -16.60 -19.62 -0.23
CA GLY A 39 -17.44 -20.35 0.72
C GLY A 39 -16.99 -20.19 2.17
N PRO A 40 -16.95 -21.27 2.98
CA PRO A 40 -16.62 -21.19 4.40
C PRO A 40 -15.24 -20.60 4.74
N LEU A 41 -14.31 -20.54 3.77
CA LEU A 41 -12.96 -20.04 3.97
C LEU A 41 -12.83 -18.52 3.76
N GLN A 42 -13.84 -17.85 3.22
CA GLN A 42 -13.77 -16.43 2.86
C GLN A 42 -13.40 -15.53 4.05
N ALA A 43 -14.02 -15.75 5.21
CA ALA A 43 -13.74 -14.99 6.42
C ALA A 43 -12.29 -15.21 6.93
N ARG A 44 -11.76 -16.44 6.80
CA ARG A 44 -10.39 -16.76 7.19
C ARG A 44 -9.36 -16.12 6.26
N GLY A 45 -9.63 -16.14 4.95
CA GLY A 45 -8.79 -15.46 3.96
C GLY A 45 -8.72 -13.94 4.19
N GLN A 46 -9.88 -13.31 4.42
CA GLN A 46 -9.94 -11.88 4.76
C GLN A 46 -9.23 -11.57 6.08
N ALA A 47 -9.40 -12.40 7.11
CA ALA A 47 -8.69 -12.24 8.38
C ALA A 47 -7.17 -12.31 8.18
N LEU A 48 -6.67 -13.31 7.44
CA LEU A 48 -5.25 -13.45 7.14
C LEU A 48 -4.70 -12.24 6.37
N TYR A 49 -5.43 -11.79 5.33
CA TYR A 49 -5.08 -10.60 4.55
C TYR A 49 -4.98 -9.36 5.44
N ILE A 50 -5.98 -9.10 6.28
CA ILE A 50 -6.01 -7.93 7.14
C ILE A 50 -4.88 -8.00 8.20
N SER A 51 -4.68 -9.16 8.82
CA SER A 51 -3.63 -9.36 9.83
C SER A 51 -2.23 -9.14 9.25
N LEU A 52 -1.95 -9.62 8.04
CA LEU A 52 -0.64 -9.42 7.41
C LEU A 52 -0.47 -8.00 6.87
N ALA A 53 -1.43 -7.49 6.10
CA ALA A 53 -1.30 -6.20 5.43
C ALA A 53 -1.39 -5.02 6.40
N TYR A 54 -2.44 -4.98 7.23
CA TYR A 54 -2.69 -3.85 8.13
C TYR A 54 -2.16 -4.09 9.54
N GLY A 55 -2.20 -5.33 10.03
CA GLY A 55 -1.66 -5.68 11.35
C GLY A 55 -0.14 -5.63 11.39
N VAL A 56 0.51 -6.68 10.91
CA VAL A 56 1.98 -6.82 10.93
C VAL A 56 2.63 -5.76 10.03
N GLY A 57 2.19 -5.65 8.78
CA GLY A 57 2.72 -4.69 7.82
C GLY A 57 2.54 -3.25 8.27
N GLY A 58 1.34 -2.88 8.73
CA GLY A 58 1.05 -1.53 9.24
C GLY A 58 1.86 -1.18 10.48
N THR A 59 1.96 -2.10 11.45
CA THR A 59 2.76 -1.88 12.67
C THR A 59 4.24 -1.73 12.35
N PHE A 60 4.80 -2.66 11.58
CA PHE A 60 6.21 -2.64 11.22
C PHE A 60 6.58 -1.41 10.38
N GLY A 61 5.76 -1.09 9.38
CA GLY A 61 5.92 0.10 8.56
C GLY A 61 5.82 1.39 9.38
N GLY A 62 4.82 1.49 10.27
CA GLY A 62 4.63 2.64 11.14
C GLY A 62 5.84 2.88 12.06
N LEU A 63 6.33 1.83 12.73
CA LEU A 63 7.50 1.93 13.61
C LEU A 63 8.77 2.32 12.85
N LEU A 64 9.04 1.67 11.71
CA LEU A 64 10.22 1.98 10.90
C LEU A 64 10.19 3.40 10.33
N MET A 65 9.04 3.81 9.79
CA MET A 65 8.90 5.15 9.20
C MET A 65 8.92 6.23 10.29
N SER A 66 8.37 5.97 11.48
CA SER A 66 8.49 6.86 12.64
C SER A 66 9.95 7.06 13.04
N LEU A 67 10.73 5.97 13.17
CA LEU A 67 12.16 6.08 13.47
C LEU A 67 12.93 6.84 12.37
N CYS A 68 12.59 6.58 11.10
CA CYS A 68 13.19 7.29 9.96
C CYS A 68 12.84 8.78 9.98
N TRP A 69 11.61 9.13 10.33
CA TRP A 69 11.16 10.51 10.48
C TRP A 69 12.01 11.26 11.51
N ASP A 70 12.18 10.69 12.70
CA ASP A 70 12.91 11.32 13.79
C ASP A 70 14.41 11.50 13.48
N ARG A 71 15.01 10.55 12.74
CA ARG A 71 16.46 10.54 12.46
C ARG A 71 16.85 11.26 11.18
N MET A 72 16.00 11.22 10.15
CA MET A 72 16.32 11.64 8.78
C MET A 72 15.35 12.69 8.23
N GLY A 73 14.31 13.01 8.98
CA GLY A 73 13.31 14.01 8.63
C GLY A 73 12.22 13.51 7.68
N PRO A 74 11.19 14.35 7.47
CA PRO A 74 10.00 13.98 6.70
C PRO A 74 10.28 13.63 5.24
N GLN A 75 11.25 14.31 4.62
CA GLN A 75 11.54 14.12 3.19
C GLN A 75 11.99 12.69 2.89
N ALA A 76 12.87 12.14 3.73
CA ALA A 76 13.38 10.78 3.60
C ALA A 76 12.25 9.75 3.69
N VAL A 77 11.30 9.94 4.62
CA VAL A 77 10.13 9.07 4.77
C VAL A 77 9.27 9.07 3.52
N PHE A 78 8.99 10.24 2.94
CA PHE A 78 8.20 10.30 1.70
C PHE A 78 8.91 9.69 0.49
N TYR A 79 10.24 9.77 0.40
CA TYR A 79 10.99 9.10 -0.65
C TYR A 79 11.02 7.57 -0.45
N ALA A 80 11.24 7.11 0.78
CA ALA A 80 11.15 5.68 1.10
C ALA A 80 9.76 5.12 0.78
N ALA A 81 8.69 5.84 1.16
CA ALA A 81 7.32 5.47 0.83
C ALA A 81 7.09 5.41 -0.70
N ALA A 82 7.63 6.35 -1.47
CA ALA A 82 7.54 6.32 -2.93
C ALA A 82 8.24 5.09 -3.55
N LEU A 83 9.43 4.74 -3.05
CA LEU A 83 10.16 3.54 -3.50
C LEU A 83 9.39 2.26 -3.16
N LEU A 84 8.87 2.14 -1.93
CA LEU A 84 8.09 0.97 -1.51
C LEU A 84 6.79 0.84 -2.30
N ALA A 85 6.09 1.94 -2.57
CA ALA A 85 4.91 1.95 -3.43
C ALA A 85 5.25 1.50 -4.87
N GLY A 86 6.38 1.98 -5.43
CA GLY A 86 6.88 1.54 -6.73
C GLY A 86 7.22 0.04 -6.78
N ALA A 87 7.86 -0.48 -5.73
CA ALA A 87 8.15 -1.91 -5.60
C ALA A 87 6.87 -2.75 -5.49
N GLY A 88 5.87 -2.28 -4.73
CA GLY A 88 4.55 -2.93 -4.64
C GLY A 88 3.82 -2.94 -5.98
N ALA A 89 3.87 -1.84 -6.73
CA ALA A 89 3.31 -1.78 -8.08
C ALA A 89 3.99 -2.79 -9.01
N LEU A 90 5.33 -2.87 -8.98
CA LEU A 90 6.08 -3.86 -9.75
C LEU A 90 5.67 -5.30 -9.38
N ALA A 91 5.66 -5.63 -8.09
CA ALA A 91 5.27 -6.95 -7.61
C ALA A 91 3.83 -7.33 -8.06
N SER A 92 2.90 -6.37 -7.97
CA SER A 92 1.54 -6.54 -8.47
C SER A 92 1.50 -6.86 -9.97
N THR A 93 2.22 -6.08 -10.80
CA THR A 93 2.26 -6.33 -12.25
C THR A 93 2.85 -7.70 -12.61
N LEU A 94 3.88 -8.14 -11.90
CA LEU A 94 4.47 -9.47 -12.09
C LEU A 94 3.49 -10.58 -11.70
N SER A 95 2.76 -10.40 -10.60
CA SER A 95 1.73 -11.34 -10.14
C SER A 95 0.58 -11.45 -11.14
N THR A 96 0.04 -10.34 -11.63
CA THR A 96 -1.03 -10.35 -12.64
C THR A 96 -0.58 -11.02 -13.94
N ARG A 97 0.65 -10.76 -14.39
CA ARG A 97 1.21 -11.42 -15.58
C ARG A 97 1.32 -12.93 -15.42
N TRP A 98 1.62 -13.41 -14.22
CA TRP A 98 1.66 -14.83 -13.93
C TRP A 98 0.25 -15.44 -13.92
N GLN A 99 -0.71 -14.78 -13.29
CA GLN A 99 -2.11 -15.22 -13.25
C GLN A 99 -2.76 -15.31 -14.64
N LEU A 100 -2.40 -14.43 -15.57
CA LEU A 100 -2.91 -14.46 -16.94
C LEU A 100 -2.30 -15.56 -17.82
N ARG A 101 -1.21 -16.21 -17.37
CA ARG A 101 -0.52 -17.29 -18.10
C ARG A 101 -0.96 -18.69 -17.68
N VAL A 102 -1.62 -18.81 -16.52
CA VAL A 102 -2.13 -20.05 -15.95
C VAL A 102 -3.60 -20.16 -16.27
#